data_AF-A0A4V2A6H8-F1
#
_entry.id   AF-A0A4V2A6H8-F1
#
_cell.length_a   1.000
_cell.length_b   1.000
_cell.length_c   1.000
_cell.angle_alpha   90.00
_cell.angle_beta   90.00
_cell.angle_gamma   90.00
#
_symmetry.space_group_name_H-M   'P 1'
#
loop_
_entity.id
_entity.type
_entity.pdbx_description
1 polymer ?
#
loop_
_entity_poly.entity_id
_entity_poly.type
_entity_poly.pdbx_seq_one_letter_code
_entity_poly.pdbx_strand_id
1 'polypeptide(L)'
;MKIEYRDAYPAWEEFKELVISVVKNYQVRSIVEIGAGANPLLPISFVEDQQLVYQLIDFSGEELAKAGKGAQLRRAVEYVAELGERMGGLEKEVEDLRKEKQDLEVSSSLVEPSRKR
;
A
#
# COMPACT_ATOMS: atom_id res chain seq x y z
N MET A 1 -2.87 -43.97 21.29
CA MET A 1 -3.19 -42.53 21.24
C MET A 1 -4.18 -42.32 20.10
N LYS A 2 -5.34 -41.75 20.37
CA LYS A 2 -6.41 -41.53 19.38
C LYS A 2 -6.46 -40.02 19.09
N ILE A 3 -6.18 -39.64 17.85
CA ILE A 3 -6.30 -38.24 17.40
C ILE A 3 -7.71 -38.07 16.86
N GLU A 4 -8.42 -37.09 17.39
CA GLU A 4 -9.75 -36.71 16.91
C GLU A 4 -9.67 -35.29 16.34
N TYR A 5 -10.07 -35.15 15.08
CA TYR A 5 -10.20 -33.85 14.42
C TYR A 5 -11.59 -33.29 14.72
N ARG A 6 -11.67 -32.00 14.99
CA ARG A 6 -12.92 -31.25 15.12
C ARG A 6 -12.89 -30.10 14.15
N ASP A 7 -14.07 -29.66 13.74
CA ASP A 7 -14.19 -28.46 12.93
C ASP A 7 -13.67 -27.26 13.72
N ALA A 8 -12.79 -26.49 13.08
CA ALA A 8 -12.38 -25.19 13.60
C ALA A 8 -13.53 -24.20 13.39
N TYR A 9 -13.70 -23.29 14.35
CA TYR A 9 -14.63 -22.16 14.19
C TYR A 9 -14.29 -21.39 12.89
N PRO A 10 -15.26 -21.09 12.01
CA PRO A 10 -15.02 -20.47 10.71
C PRO A 10 -14.77 -18.95 10.84
N ALA A 11 -13.81 -18.55 11.68
CA ALA A 11 -13.46 -17.15 11.95
C ALA A 11 -13.18 -16.34 10.67
N TRP A 12 -12.77 -17.02 9.60
CA TRP A 12 -12.32 -16.42 8.35
C TRP A 12 -13.45 -16.11 7.37
N GLU A 13 -14.62 -16.74 7.50
CA GLU A 13 -15.74 -16.52 6.58
C GLU A 13 -16.33 -15.12 6.74
N GLU A 14 -16.59 -14.71 7.99
CA GLU A 14 -17.10 -13.37 8.29
C GLU A 14 -16.09 -12.27 7.96
N PHE A 15 -14.79 -12.56 8.06
CA PHE A 15 -13.73 -11.60 7.77
C PHE A 15 -13.71 -11.20 6.30
N LYS A 16 -13.88 -12.17 5.38
CA LYS A 16 -13.92 -11.90 3.94
C LYS A 16 -15.10 -10.99 3.57
N GLU A 17 -16.28 -11.29 4.09
CA GLU A 17 -17.48 -10.48 3.87
C GLU A 17 -17.34 -9.07 4.44
N LEU A 18 -16.73 -8.94 5.62
CA LEU A 18 -16.40 -7.64 6.19
C LEU A 18 -15.51 -6.84 5.25
N VAL A 19 -14.41 -7.41 4.74
CA VAL A 19 -13.51 -6.71 3.81
C VAL A 19 -14.23 -6.31 2.54
N ILE A 20 -15.03 -7.20 1.94
CA ILE A 20 -15.86 -6.87 0.76
C ILE A 20 -16.80 -5.70 1.05
N SER A 21 -17.42 -5.68 2.23
CA SER A 21 -18.32 -4.59 2.63
C SER A 21 -17.58 -3.25 2.76
N VAL A 22 -16.35 -3.25 3.31
CA VAL A 22 -15.50 -2.07 3.41
C VAL A 22 -15.15 -1.56 2.02
N VAL A 23 -14.74 -2.45 1.11
CA VAL A 23 -14.41 -2.08 -0.26
C VAL A 23 -15.58 -1.38 -0.95
N LYS A 24 -16.78 -1.95 -0.84
CA LYS A 24 -18.00 -1.40 -1.46
C LYS A 24 -18.44 -0.08 -0.82
N ASN A 25 -18.50 -0.02 0.50
CA ASN A 25 -19.04 1.13 1.23
C ASN A 25 -18.14 2.36 1.14
N TYR A 26 -16.82 2.16 1.11
CA TYR A 26 -15.84 3.25 1.06
C TYR A 26 -15.24 3.46 -0.32
N GLN A 27 -15.71 2.73 -1.34
CA GLN A 27 -15.22 2.81 -2.73
C GLN A 27 -13.69 2.70 -2.80
N VAL A 28 -13.13 1.75 -2.04
CA VAL A 28 -11.68 1.50 -2.00
C VAL A 28 -11.20 1.20 -3.41
N ARG A 29 -10.08 1.80 -3.81
CA ARG A 29 -9.48 1.60 -5.15
C ARG A 29 -8.19 0.80 -5.13
N SER A 30 -7.53 0.72 -3.98
CA SER A 30 -6.26 0.02 -3.82
C SER A 30 -6.21 -0.76 -2.51
N ILE A 31 -5.74 -1.99 -2.56
CA ILE A 31 -5.61 -2.88 -1.41
C ILE A 31 -4.24 -3.55 -1.47
N VAL A 32 -3.57 -3.59 -0.32
CA VAL A 32 -2.38 -4.38 -0.10
C VAL A 32 -2.71 -5.47 0.91
N GLU A 33 -2.54 -6.73 0.54
CA GLU A 33 -2.68 -7.87 1.44
C GLU A 33 -1.30 -8.41 1.80
N ILE A 34 -1.03 -8.46 3.11
CA ILE A 34 0.25 -8.92 3.65
C ILE A 34 0.05 -10.34 4.21
N GLY A 35 0.93 -11.26 3.82
CA GLY A 35 0.85 -12.67 4.18
C GLY A 35 -0.17 -13.45 3.36
N ALA A 36 -0.44 -13.03 2.12
CA ALA A 36 -1.43 -13.67 1.26
C ALA A 36 -1.06 -15.11 0.86
N GLY A 37 0.24 -15.43 0.82
CA GLY A 37 0.75 -16.69 0.30
C GLY A 37 0.11 -17.08 -1.03
N ALA A 38 -0.38 -18.33 -1.09
CA ALA A 38 -1.09 -18.88 -2.25
C ALA A 38 -2.60 -18.59 -2.26
N ASN A 39 -3.17 -18.05 -1.18
CA ASN A 39 -4.61 -17.97 -0.97
C ASN A 39 -5.04 -16.53 -0.65
N PRO A 40 -5.15 -15.65 -1.66
CA PRO A 40 -5.63 -14.29 -1.46
C PRO A 40 -7.01 -14.28 -0.81
N LEU A 41 -7.24 -13.34 0.10
CA LEU A 41 -8.53 -13.19 0.78
C LEU A 41 -9.66 -12.88 -0.21
N LEU A 42 -9.40 -11.99 -1.17
CA LEU A 42 -10.39 -11.57 -2.16
C LEU A 42 -10.33 -12.44 -3.42
N PRO A 43 -11.48 -12.89 -3.96
CA PRO A 43 -11.51 -13.55 -5.25
C PRO A 43 -10.99 -12.60 -6.33
N ILE A 44 -10.17 -13.12 -7.25
CA ILE A 44 -9.66 -12.34 -8.38
C ILE A 44 -10.81 -11.74 -9.21
N SER A 45 -11.90 -12.48 -9.42
CA SER A 45 -13.07 -11.96 -10.15
C SER A 45 -13.65 -10.70 -9.49
N PHE A 46 -13.72 -10.68 -8.15
CA PHE A 46 -14.17 -9.50 -7.42
C PHE A 46 -13.20 -8.32 -7.58
N VAL A 47 -11.91 -8.59 -7.57
CA VAL A 47 -10.85 -7.58 -7.78
C VAL A 47 -10.98 -6.95 -9.16
N GLU A 48 -11.21 -7.76 -10.19
CA GLU A 48 -11.42 -7.31 -11.57
C GLU A 48 -12.72 -6.50 -11.71
N ASP A 49 -13.84 -7.01 -11.18
CA ASP A 49 -15.16 -6.37 -11.24
C ASP A 49 -15.18 -5.01 -10.57
N GLN A 50 -14.46 -4.87 -9.44
CA GLN A 50 -14.35 -3.61 -8.70
C GLN A 50 -13.22 -2.70 -9.22
N GLN A 51 -12.46 -3.16 -10.22
CA GLN A 51 -11.30 -2.46 -10.79
C GLN A 51 -10.28 -2.05 -9.71
N LEU A 52 -9.97 -2.97 -8.79
CA LEU A 52 -9.06 -2.71 -7.69
C LEU A 52 -7.60 -2.83 -8.13
N VAL A 53 -6.77 -1.90 -7.66
CA VAL A 53 -5.33 -2.10 -7.60
C VAL A 53 -5.05 -3.03 -6.41
N TYR A 54 -4.97 -4.32 -6.67
CA TYR A 54 -4.78 -5.33 -5.64
C TYR A 54 -3.35 -5.89 -5.66
N GLN A 55 -2.67 -5.75 -4.54
CA GLN A 55 -1.29 -6.16 -4.37
C GLN A 55 -1.18 -7.20 -3.27
N LEU A 56 -0.45 -8.27 -3.56
CA LEU A 56 -0.19 -9.38 -2.64
C LEU A 56 1.28 -9.35 -2.25
N ILE A 57 1.51 -9.38 -0.94
CA ILE A 57 2.84 -9.36 -0.36
C ILE A 57 3.01 -10.60 0.51
N ASP A 58 4.09 -11.33 0.27
CA ASP A 58 4.50 -12.46 1.10
C ASP A 58 6.03 -12.56 1.13
N PHE A 59 6.56 -13.30 2.09
CA PHE A 59 7.98 -13.63 2.10
C PHE A 59 8.30 -14.76 1.11
N SER A 60 7.39 -15.71 0.93
CA SER A 60 7.54 -16.83 0.01
C SER A 60 7.09 -16.45 -1.40
N GLY A 61 8.06 -16.25 -2.29
CA GLY A 61 7.79 -16.07 -3.72
C GLY A 61 7.11 -17.30 -4.35
N GLU A 62 7.41 -18.50 -3.86
CA GLU A 62 6.82 -19.76 -4.35
C GLU A 62 5.34 -19.89 -4.01
N GLU A 63 4.93 -19.45 -2.81
CA GLU A 63 3.51 -19.43 -2.43
C GLU A 63 2.76 -18.35 -3.21
N LEU A 64 3.33 -17.14 -3.33
CA LEU A 64 2.72 -16.07 -4.14
C LEU A 64 2.46 -16.47 -5.60
N ALA A 65 3.36 -17.25 -6.19
CA ALA A 65 3.20 -17.70 -7.58
C ALA A 65 1.92 -18.54 -7.80
N LYS A 66 1.33 -19.08 -6.73
CA LYS A 66 0.09 -19.88 -6.78
C LYS A 66 -1.18 -19.05 -6.64
N ALA A 67 -1.07 -17.76 -6.28
CA ALA A 67 -2.19 -16.87 -5.93
C ALA A 67 -3.17 -16.52 -7.08
N GLY A 68 -2.98 -17.08 -8.28
CA GLY A 68 -3.78 -16.77 -9.46
C GLY A 68 -3.33 -15.51 -10.20
N LYS A 69 -3.79 -15.35 -11.44
CA LYS A 69 -3.50 -14.16 -12.26
C LYS A 69 -4.47 -13.04 -11.86
N GLY A 70 -4.07 -11.78 -12.00
CA GLY A 70 -4.95 -10.61 -11.76
C GLY A 70 -4.55 -9.75 -10.55
N ALA A 71 -3.67 -10.25 -9.67
CA ALA A 71 -3.07 -9.47 -8.59
C ALA A 71 -1.60 -9.12 -8.88
N GLN A 72 -1.13 -8.00 -8.30
CA GLN A 72 0.27 -7.61 -8.35
C GLN A 72 1.04 -8.33 -7.24
N LEU A 73 1.90 -9.26 -7.63
CA LEU A 73 2.68 -10.06 -6.67
C LEU A 73 3.98 -9.36 -6.33
N ARG A 74 4.31 -9.26 -5.04
CA ARG A 74 5.60 -8.75 -4.58
C ARG A 74 6.15 -9.55 -3.41
N ARG A 75 7.45 -9.80 -3.41
CA ARG A 75 8.09 -10.31 -2.19
C ARG A 75 8.26 -9.18 -1.19
N ALA A 76 8.10 -9.49 0.09
CA ALA A 76 8.22 -8.51 1.16
C ALA A 76 9.55 -7.74 1.13
N VAL A 77 10.66 -8.44 0.89
CA VAL A 77 12.01 -7.84 0.86
C VAL A 77 12.15 -6.81 -0.26
N GLU A 78 11.64 -7.12 -1.45
CA GLU A 78 11.67 -6.21 -2.60
C GLU A 78 10.80 -4.99 -2.33
N TYR A 79 9.58 -5.22 -1.84
CA TYR A 79 8.66 -4.13 -1.54
C TYR A 79 9.20 -3.16 -0.49
N VAL A 80 9.82 -3.66 0.58
CA VAL A 80 10.45 -2.80 1.60
C VAL A 80 11.64 -2.02 1.03
N ALA A 81 12.47 -2.65 0.19
CA ALA A 81 13.60 -1.96 -0.45
C ALA A 81 13.11 -0.79 -1.32
N GLU A 82 12.10 -1.03 -2.17
CA GLU A 82 11.50 0.01 -3.02
C GLU A 82 10.89 1.16 -2.22
N LEU A 83 10.21 0.85 -1.11
CA LEU A 83 9.69 1.88 -0.20
C LEU A 83 10.81 2.73 0.40
N GLY A 84 11.93 2.10 0.78
CA GLY A 84 13.11 2.80 1.29
C GLY A 84 13.69 3.79 0.28
N GLU A 85 13.88 3.35 -0.97
CA GLU A 85 14.37 4.23 -2.05
C GLU A 85 13.42 5.40 -2.32
N ARG A 86 12.12 5.13 -2.36
CA ARG A 86 11.09 6.15 -2.58
C ARG A 86 11.04 7.17 -1.43
N MET A 87 11.16 6.73 -0.19
CA MET A 87 11.23 7.62 0.97
C MET A 87 12.45 8.52 0.91
N GLY A 88 13.63 7.97 0.61
CA GLY A 88 14.86 8.78 0.47
C GLY A 88 14.77 9.82 -0.65
N GLY A 89 14.11 9.48 -1.77
CA GLY A 89 13.82 10.43 -2.84
C GLY A 89 12.92 11.59 -2.40
N LEU A 90 11.83 11.29 -1.68
CA LEU A 90 10.92 12.30 -1.15
C LEU A 90 11.58 13.20 -0.10
N GLU A 91 12.41 12.64 0.78
CA GLU A 91 13.17 13.41 1.77
C GLU A 91 14.08 14.46 1.09
N LYS A 92 14.75 14.06 0.01
CA LYS A 92 15.57 14.98 -0.78
C LYS A 92 14.73 16.07 -1.43
N GLU A 93 13.61 15.72 -2.05
CA GLU A 93 12.70 16.69 -2.69
C GLU A 93 12.17 17.72 -1.68
N VAL A 94 11.79 17.27 -0.49
CA VAL A 94 11.34 18.17 0.60
C VAL A 94 12.46 19.11 1.04
N GLU A 95 13.70 18.62 1.12
CA GLU A 95 14.85 19.46 1.49
C GLU A 95 15.18 20.50 0.42
N ASP A 96 15.13 20.12 -0.86
CA ASP A 96 15.36 21.04 -1.98
C ASP A 96 14.29 22.13 -2.02
N LEU A 97 13.01 21.78 -1.84
CA LEU A 97 11.90 22.75 -1.74
C LEU A 97 12.02 23.69 -0.53
N ARG A 98 12.55 23.21 0.59
CA ARG A 98 12.79 24.05 1.78
C ARG A 98 13.86 25.11 1.52
N LYS A 99 14.94 24.74 0.81
CA LYS A 99 15.99 25.68 0.41
C LYS A 99 15.47 26.72 -0.57
N GLU A 100 14.76 26.29 -1.61
CA GLU A 100 14.15 27.20 -2.59
C GLU A 100 13.20 28.20 -1.92
N LYS A 101 12.36 27.73 -0.99
CA LYS A 101 11.48 28.61 -0.21
C LYS A 101 12.28 29.64 0.60
N GLN A 102 13.36 29.22 1.26
CA GLN A 102 14.20 30.11 2.07
C GLN A 102 14.86 31.19 1.19
N ASP A 103 15.37 30.82 0.02
CA ASP A 103 16.00 31.76 -0.92
C ASP A 103 14.99 32.80 -1.44
N LEU A 104 13.75 32.38 -1.71
CA LEU A 104 12.66 33.27 -2.11
C LEU A 104 12.26 34.23 -0.99
N GLU A 105 12.19 33.77 0.27
CA GLU A 105 11.90 34.61 1.44
C GLU A 105 12.99 35.67 1.63
N VAL A 106 14.27 35.30 1.55
CA VAL A 106 15.40 36.23 1.63
C VAL A 106 15.36 37.27 0.51
N SER A 107 15.10 36.83 -0.73
CA SER A 107 14.98 37.73 -1.89
C SER A 107 13.83 38.73 -1.74
N SER A 108 12.67 38.29 -1.23
CA SER A 108 11.52 39.16 -1.00
C SER A 108 11.78 40.26 0.05
N SER A 109 12.56 39.94 1.10
CA SER A 109 12.92 40.89 2.16
C SER A 109 13.92 41.97 1.73
N LEU A 110 14.68 41.72 0.65
CA LEU A 110 15.64 42.67 0.06
C LEU A 110 14.98 43.67 -0.90
N VAL A 111 13.72 43.46 -1.27
CA VAL A 111 13.00 44.26 -2.27
C VAL A 111 12.09 45.32 -1.65
N GLU A 112 11.94 45.42 -0.33
CA GLU A 112 11.18 46.54 0.28
C GLU A 112 11.90 47.89 0.04
N PRO A 113 11.41 48.76 -0.88
CA PRO A 113 12.04 50.04 -1.12
C PRO A 113 11.42 51.01 -0.12
N SER A 114 12.28 51.52 0.76
CA SER A 114 12.24 52.87 1.33
C SER A 114 11.13 53.79 0.77
N ARG A 115 9.89 53.61 1.22
CA ARG A 115 8.83 54.61 1.06
C ARG A 115 9.07 55.71 2.11
N LYS A 116 10.04 56.56 1.81
CA LYS A 116 10.11 57.90 2.39
C LYS A 116 9.08 58.78 1.67
N ARG A 117 8.06 59.20 2.40
CA ARG A 117 7.59 60.59 2.47
C ARG A 117 6.61 60.76 3.61
#